data_AF-A0A3B8JMZ3-F1
#
_entry.id   AF-A0A3B8JMZ3-F1
#
_cell.length_a   1.000
_cell.length_b   1.000
_cell.length_c   1.000
_cell.angle_alpha   90.00
_cell.angle_beta   90.00
_cell.angle_gamma   90.00
#
_symmetry.space_group_name_H-M   'P 1'
#
loop_
_entity.id
_entity.type
_entity.pdbx_description
1 polymer ?
#
loop_
_entity_poly.entity_id
_entity_poly.type
_entity_poly.pdbx_seq_one_letter_code
_entity_poly.pdbx_strand_id
1 'polypeptide(L)'
;MKSSQFYNSEIRNCAFRYVVDVGLPYHQAPTYIPLQENVSKCIADLFEAMPHTPMNPIVQASYKQFIREITDQYHFAIENLGLCVEPYLSHGQPYESSRDLMDDIRLHKHMYYFKTEFGYGESSENSNLDNPMLTPTDVKTKGHQLLANDIFRVVHDLFGHAKEGYAFSPCGEENAWLEHLQMFTPLARPALTTETRGQSNWFNFGSHLRHKNGTLIKKGEIGWVPPSKRPYSKQKTGLLPAEVSGVQLCADSNSSQIQVHQIEDWDAACISLELELHL
;
A
#
# COMPACT_ATOMS: atom_id res chain seq x y z
N MET A 1 19.84 -22.43 4.59
CA MET A 1 19.59 -21.77 5.89
C MET A 1 18.42 -20.84 5.69
N LYS A 2 17.30 -21.04 6.41
CA LYS A 2 16.19 -20.07 6.41
C LYS A 2 16.74 -18.77 6.96
N SER A 3 16.73 -17.71 6.15
CA SER A 3 16.97 -16.34 6.63
C SER A 3 16.09 -16.14 7.85
N SER A 4 16.68 -15.92 9.02
CA SER A 4 15.93 -15.62 10.23
C SER A 4 15.19 -14.30 9.99
N GLN A 5 13.89 -14.39 9.73
CA GLN A 5 13.01 -13.24 9.62
C GLN A 5 13.08 -12.46 10.94
N PHE A 6 13.78 -11.33 10.93
CA PHE A 6 13.92 -10.44 12.08
C PHE A 6 12.63 -9.62 12.19
N TYR A 7 11.61 -10.18 12.86
CA TYR A 7 10.43 -9.39 13.23
C TYR A 7 10.79 -8.41 14.36
N ASN A 8 10.09 -7.28 14.43
CA ASN A 8 10.31 -6.27 15.47
C ASN A 8 9.19 -6.35 16.52
N SER A 9 9.52 -6.86 17.72
CA SER A 9 8.54 -7.07 18.80
C SER A 9 7.89 -5.78 19.30
N GLU A 10 8.61 -4.66 19.27
CA GLU A 10 8.06 -3.38 19.73
C GLU A 10 7.06 -2.82 18.73
N ILE A 11 7.38 -2.88 17.43
CA ILE A 11 6.43 -2.50 16.37
C ILE A 11 5.21 -3.41 16.40
N ARG A 12 5.40 -4.73 16.55
CA ARG A 12 4.28 -5.67 16.66
C ARG A 12 3.39 -5.37 17.85
N ASN A 13 3.97 -5.05 19.02
CA ASN A 13 3.20 -4.66 20.20
C ASN A 13 2.47 -3.32 19.99
N CYS A 14 3.09 -2.35 19.32
CA CYS A 14 2.44 -1.09 18.98
C CYS A 14 1.25 -1.32 18.03
N ALA A 15 1.43 -2.12 16.97
CA ALA A 15 0.35 -2.49 16.05
C ALA A 15 -0.80 -3.22 16.77
N PHE A 16 -0.47 -4.18 17.66
CA PHE A 16 -1.46 -4.88 18.49
C PHE A 16 -2.27 -3.90 19.34
N ARG A 17 -1.59 -2.99 20.07
CA ARG A 17 -2.26 -2.00 20.91
C ARG A 17 -3.15 -1.07 20.09
N TYR A 18 -2.67 -0.57 18.95
CA TYR A 18 -3.48 0.25 18.04
C TYR A 18 -4.77 -0.46 17.65
N VAL A 19 -4.66 -1.68 17.12
CA VAL A 19 -5.81 -2.49 16.65
C VAL A 19 -6.83 -2.71 17.77
N VAL A 20 -6.36 -3.03 18.98
CA VAL A 20 -7.24 -3.20 20.16
C VAL A 20 -7.92 -1.88 20.54
N ASP A 21 -7.17 -0.78 20.58
CA ASP A 21 -7.67 0.54 21.01
C ASP A 21 -8.74 1.08 20.05
N VAL A 22 -8.63 0.80 18.75
CA VAL A 22 -9.64 1.17 17.74
C VAL A 22 -10.74 0.12 17.54
N GLY A 23 -10.71 -0.98 18.30
CA GLY A 23 -11.75 -2.02 18.27
C GLY A 23 -11.74 -2.90 17.02
N LEU A 24 -10.61 -3.03 16.34
CA LEU A 24 -10.42 -3.92 15.19
C LEU A 24 -10.07 -5.36 15.65
N PRO A 25 -10.41 -6.39 14.86
CA PRO A 25 -10.02 -7.76 15.16
C PRO A 25 -8.50 -7.92 15.04
N TYR A 26 -7.88 -8.53 16.04
CA TYR A 26 -6.45 -8.81 16.01
C TYR A 26 -6.14 -10.24 15.54
N HIS A 27 -5.24 -10.34 14.57
CA HIS A 27 -4.70 -11.60 14.08
C HIS A 27 -3.30 -11.82 14.67
N GLN A 28 -3.15 -12.86 15.50
CA GLN A 28 -1.92 -13.13 16.26
C GLN A 28 -0.76 -13.67 15.41
N ALA A 29 -1.05 -14.41 14.35
CA ALA A 29 -0.04 -15.00 13.49
C ALA A 29 0.25 -14.07 12.31
N PRO A 30 1.53 -13.87 11.95
CA PRO A 30 1.85 -13.18 10.71
C PRO A 30 1.27 -13.98 9.55
N THR A 31 0.66 -13.26 8.63
CA THR A 31 0.13 -13.80 7.40
C THR A 31 1.27 -13.84 6.39
N TYR A 32 1.49 -15.01 5.79
CA TYR A 32 2.44 -15.15 4.70
C TYR A 32 1.77 -15.81 3.51
N ILE A 33 1.77 -15.11 2.38
CA ILE A 33 1.30 -15.61 1.09
C ILE A 33 2.49 -15.64 0.12
N PRO A 34 2.77 -16.81 -0.49
CA PRO A 34 3.76 -16.87 -1.56
C PRO A 34 3.27 -16.08 -2.76
N LEU A 35 4.19 -15.40 -3.44
CA LEU A 35 3.87 -14.64 -4.64
C LEU A 35 3.25 -15.55 -5.72
N GLN A 36 2.04 -15.21 -6.16
CA GLN A 36 1.33 -15.90 -7.23
C GLN A 36 1.37 -15.06 -8.51
N GLU A 37 2.26 -15.39 -9.45
CA GLU A 37 2.48 -14.57 -10.65
C GLU A 37 1.19 -14.32 -11.46
N ASN A 38 0.32 -15.32 -11.59
CA ASN A 38 -0.93 -15.16 -12.34
C ASN A 38 -1.90 -14.18 -11.65
N VAL A 39 -2.00 -14.24 -10.31
CA VAL A 39 -2.83 -13.31 -9.53
C VAL A 39 -2.25 -11.90 -9.63
N SER A 40 -0.94 -11.76 -9.46
CA SER A 40 -0.24 -10.49 -9.62
C SER A 40 -0.46 -9.86 -10.99
N LYS A 41 -0.41 -10.65 -12.06
CA LYS A 41 -0.71 -10.18 -13.42
C LYS A 41 -2.16 -9.72 -13.58
N CYS A 42 -3.11 -10.49 -13.04
CA CYS A 42 -4.53 -10.12 -13.05
C CYS A 42 -4.76 -8.78 -12.33
N ILE A 43 -4.21 -8.60 -11.13
CA ILE A 43 -4.31 -7.34 -10.38
C ILE A 43 -3.68 -6.18 -11.14
N ALA A 44 -2.52 -6.40 -11.78
CA ALA A 44 -1.87 -5.38 -12.59
C ALA A 44 -2.76 -4.92 -13.76
N ASP A 45 -3.46 -5.86 -14.41
CA ASP A 45 -4.36 -5.56 -15.53
C ASP A 45 -5.64 -4.87 -15.05
N LEU A 46 -6.20 -5.32 -13.91
CA LEU A 46 -7.31 -4.64 -13.23
C LEU A 46 -6.93 -3.22 -12.83
N PHE A 47 -5.73 -3.01 -12.28
CA PHE A 47 -5.24 -1.69 -11.94
C PHE A 47 -5.08 -0.83 -13.19
N GLU A 48 -4.54 -1.35 -14.29
CA GLU A 48 -4.43 -0.61 -15.56
C GLU A 48 -5.81 -0.19 -16.09
N ALA A 49 -6.80 -1.08 -16.05
CA ALA A 49 -8.17 -0.82 -16.50
C ALA A 49 -8.98 0.09 -15.55
N MET A 50 -8.63 0.12 -14.26
CA MET A 50 -9.37 0.87 -13.24
C MET A 50 -9.49 2.36 -13.62
N PRO A 51 -10.71 2.93 -13.69
CA PRO A 51 -10.87 4.33 -14.01
C PRO A 51 -10.41 5.22 -12.85
N HIS A 52 -9.95 6.44 -13.17
CA HIS A 52 -9.70 7.49 -12.18
C HIS A 52 -11.04 8.21 -11.90
N THR A 53 -11.66 7.92 -10.75
CA THR A 53 -12.99 8.41 -10.35
C THR A 53 -12.98 9.06 -8.96
N PRO A 54 -12.20 10.13 -8.73
CA PRO A 54 -12.05 10.76 -7.40
C PRO A 54 -13.33 11.45 -6.90
N MET A 55 -14.30 11.71 -7.80
CA MET A 55 -15.59 12.32 -7.46
C MET A 55 -16.68 11.29 -7.15
N ASN A 56 -16.40 9.99 -7.28
CA ASN A 56 -17.36 8.96 -6.91
C ASN A 56 -17.52 8.94 -5.37
N PRO A 57 -18.74 9.04 -4.81
CA PRO A 57 -18.96 9.10 -3.37
C PRO A 57 -18.42 7.90 -2.59
N ILE A 58 -18.46 6.70 -3.17
CA ILE A 58 -17.92 5.48 -2.55
C ILE A 58 -16.39 5.56 -2.47
N VAL A 59 -15.75 6.00 -3.56
CA VAL A 59 -14.29 6.21 -3.61
C VAL A 59 -13.88 7.25 -2.58
N GLN A 60 -14.57 8.39 -2.53
CA GLN A 60 -14.30 9.46 -1.56
C GLN A 60 -14.45 8.98 -0.12
N ALA A 61 -15.49 8.21 0.19
CA ALA A 61 -15.69 7.66 1.53
C ALA A 61 -14.54 6.72 1.94
N SER A 62 -14.12 5.83 1.03
CA SER A 62 -13.01 4.91 1.29
C SER A 62 -11.68 5.64 1.50
N TYR A 63 -11.32 6.57 0.61
CA TYR A 63 -10.11 7.38 0.75
C TYR A 63 -10.12 8.28 1.98
N LYS A 64 -11.25 8.89 2.31
CA LYS A 64 -11.38 9.72 3.53
C LYS A 64 -11.14 8.89 4.79
N GLN A 65 -11.74 7.70 4.86
CA GLN A 65 -11.54 6.81 6.00
C GLN A 65 -10.08 6.30 6.05
N PHE A 66 -9.51 5.96 4.91
CA PHE A 66 -8.11 5.56 4.79
C PHE A 66 -7.15 6.65 5.28
N ILE A 67 -7.31 7.90 4.80
CA ILE A 67 -6.47 9.05 5.20
C ILE A 67 -6.58 9.33 6.70
N ARG A 68 -7.79 9.21 7.26
CA ARG A 68 -7.99 9.33 8.70
C ARG A 68 -7.21 8.24 9.46
N GLU A 69 -7.35 6.98 9.05
CA GLU A 69 -6.73 5.85 9.74
C GLU A 69 -5.21 5.86 9.65
N ILE A 70 -4.61 6.20 8.50
CA ILE A 70 -3.14 6.35 8.43
C ILE A 70 -2.63 7.49 9.33
N THR A 71 -3.41 8.55 9.49
CA THR A 71 -3.05 9.68 10.36
C THR A 71 -3.14 9.27 11.82
N ASP A 72 -4.22 8.57 12.21
CA ASP A 72 -4.39 8.00 13.55
C ASP A 72 -3.24 7.01 13.87
N GLN A 73 -2.90 6.12 12.92
CA GLN A 73 -1.77 5.19 13.04
C GLN A 73 -0.44 5.90 13.21
N TYR A 74 -0.19 6.98 12.46
CA TYR A 74 1.02 7.78 12.56
C TYR A 74 1.16 8.37 13.96
N HIS A 75 0.13 9.08 14.45
CA HIS A 75 0.16 9.65 15.79
C HIS A 75 0.40 8.59 16.86
N PHE A 76 -0.31 7.47 16.76
CA PHE A 76 -0.16 6.36 17.68
C PHE A 76 1.26 5.80 17.67
N ALA A 77 1.87 5.63 16.50
CA ALA A 77 3.23 5.14 16.35
C ALA A 77 4.26 6.09 16.97
N ILE A 78 4.18 7.39 16.68
CA ILE A 78 5.11 8.39 17.22
C ILE A 78 5.04 8.43 18.75
N GLU A 79 3.82 8.46 19.30
CA GLU A 79 3.60 8.51 20.75
C GLU A 79 4.11 7.25 21.47
N ASN A 80 3.89 6.07 20.88
CA ASN A 80 4.16 4.80 21.56
C ASN A 80 5.52 4.16 21.25
N LEU A 81 6.19 4.57 20.17
CA LEU A 81 7.50 4.02 19.78
C LEU A 81 8.66 4.99 19.98
N GLY A 82 8.37 6.29 20.19
CA GLY A 82 9.40 7.32 20.22
C GLY A 82 10.16 7.45 18.89
N LEU A 83 9.50 7.12 17.78
CA LEU A 83 10.09 7.15 16.44
C LEU A 83 10.28 8.61 15.97
N CYS A 84 11.48 8.96 15.54
CA CYS A 84 11.77 10.21 14.86
C CYS A 84 11.59 10.01 13.35
N VAL A 85 10.62 10.73 12.76
CA VAL A 85 10.33 10.66 11.32
C VAL A 85 10.74 11.96 10.64
N GLU A 86 11.62 11.86 9.64
CA GLU A 86 12.19 13.01 8.93
C GLU A 86 12.04 12.87 7.41
N PRO A 87 11.88 13.98 6.67
CA PRO A 87 11.87 13.90 5.21
C PRO A 87 13.27 13.57 4.71
N TYR A 88 13.35 12.71 3.70
CA TYR A 88 14.58 12.60 2.93
C TYR A 88 14.71 13.80 1.98
N LEU A 89 15.74 14.62 2.17
CA LEU A 89 15.97 15.86 1.41
C LEU A 89 17.03 15.71 0.30
N SER A 90 17.65 14.54 0.19
CA SER A 90 18.66 14.26 -0.84
C SER A 90 18.02 13.65 -2.10
N HIS A 91 18.81 13.53 -3.17
CA HIS A 91 18.35 12.89 -4.41
C HIS A 91 18.30 11.37 -4.24
N GLY A 92 17.29 10.73 -4.83
CA GLY A 92 17.12 9.28 -4.80
C GLY A 92 16.32 8.79 -3.60
N GLN A 93 16.38 7.48 -3.35
CA GLN A 93 15.66 6.81 -2.27
C GLN A 93 16.42 6.97 -0.94
N PRO A 94 15.72 7.07 0.21
CA PRO A 94 16.36 7.19 1.53
C PRO A 94 17.14 5.94 1.95
N TYR A 95 16.75 4.77 1.44
CA TYR A 95 17.29 3.48 1.82
C TYR A 95 17.60 2.65 0.57
N GLU A 96 18.76 2.01 0.56
CA GLU A 96 19.16 1.08 -0.52
C GLU A 96 18.34 -0.23 -0.46
N SER A 97 17.89 -0.60 0.72
CA SER A 97 17.07 -1.79 0.94
C SER A 97 16.10 -1.63 2.11
N SER A 98 15.08 -2.48 2.15
CA SER A 98 14.19 -2.63 3.30
C SER A 98 14.95 -2.96 4.59
N ARG A 99 16.12 -3.63 4.48
CA ARG A 99 16.94 -3.96 5.64
C ARG A 99 17.53 -2.71 6.28
N ASP A 100 17.95 -1.73 5.48
CA ASP A 100 18.50 -0.48 5.97
C ASP A 100 17.43 0.34 6.70
N LEU A 101 16.21 0.41 6.15
CA LEU A 101 15.06 1.01 6.83
C LEU A 101 14.79 0.33 8.18
N MET A 102 14.71 -0.99 8.19
CA MET A 102 14.42 -1.75 9.41
C MET A 102 15.51 -1.59 10.47
N ASP A 103 16.77 -1.56 10.05
CA ASP A 103 17.90 -1.36 10.95
C ASP A 103 17.94 0.06 11.50
N ASP A 104 17.57 1.09 10.73
CA ASP A 104 17.46 2.46 11.21
C ASP A 104 16.36 2.63 12.28
N ILE A 105 15.18 2.04 12.03
CA ILE A 105 14.08 2.04 13.00
C ILE A 105 14.50 1.32 14.29
N ARG A 106 15.12 0.14 14.15
CA ARG A 106 15.48 -0.72 15.28
C ARG A 106 16.64 -0.18 16.10
N LEU A 107 17.67 0.35 15.46
CA LEU A 107 18.91 0.77 16.09
C LEU A 107 18.89 2.23 16.54
N HIS A 108 18.16 3.08 15.83
CA HIS A 108 18.22 4.54 16.03
C HIS A 108 16.88 5.17 16.36
N LYS A 109 15.77 4.41 16.35
CA LYS A 109 14.41 4.97 16.48
C LYS A 109 14.17 6.10 15.48
N HIS A 110 14.68 5.91 14.27
CA HIS A 110 14.65 6.92 13.22
C HIS A 110 14.13 6.30 11.92
N MET A 111 13.41 7.10 11.13
CA MET A 111 12.98 6.74 9.79
C MET A 111 12.95 7.97 8.87
N TYR A 112 13.58 7.87 7.72
CA TYR A 112 13.36 8.77 6.60
C TYR A 112 12.14 8.34 5.79
N TYR A 113 11.33 9.29 5.33
CA TYR A 113 10.34 9.02 4.29
C TYR A 113 10.70 9.72 2.99
N PHE A 114 10.38 9.07 1.87
CA PHE A 114 10.52 9.67 0.56
C PHE A 114 9.36 10.64 0.30
N LYS A 115 9.67 11.92 0.13
CA LYS A 115 8.65 12.97 -0.02
C LYS A 115 7.83 12.79 -1.28
N THR A 116 6.53 12.98 -1.15
CA THR A 116 5.56 12.97 -2.25
C THR A 116 5.93 13.99 -3.32
N GLU A 117 6.36 15.19 -2.93
CA GLU A 117 6.79 16.26 -3.84
C GLU A 117 7.95 15.87 -4.78
N PHE A 118 8.76 14.86 -4.43
CA PHE A 118 9.88 14.42 -5.26
C PHE A 118 9.55 13.23 -6.16
N GLY A 119 8.49 12.47 -5.87
CA GLY A 119 8.25 11.16 -6.48
C GLY A 119 6.82 10.86 -6.90
N TYR A 120 5.87 11.77 -6.69
CA TYR A 120 4.46 11.47 -6.96
C TYR A 120 4.14 11.49 -8.45
N GLY A 121 4.11 10.30 -9.06
CA GLY A 121 3.86 10.12 -10.49
C GLY A 121 5.05 10.44 -11.40
N GLU A 122 6.16 11.01 -10.89
CA GLU A 122 7.43 11.40 -11.57
C GLU A 122 7.35 11.98 -13.01
N SER A 123 6.16 12.33 -13.48
CA SER A 123 5.85 13.23 -14.58
C SER A 123 4.51 13.88 -14.27
N SER A 124 4.31 15.14 -14.66
CA SER A 124 3.06 15.88 -14.42
C SER A 124 1.83 15.20 -15.04
N GLU A 125 2.03 14.41 -16.10
CA GLU A 125 0.98 13.64 -16.78
C GLU A 125 0.44 12.47 -15.93
N ASN A 126 1.24 11.99 -14.97
CA ASN A 126 0.90 10.85 -14.13
C ASN A 126 0.40 11.26 -12.73
N SER A 127 0.54 12.53 -12.35
CA SER A 127 0.36 12.96 -10.95
C SER A 127 -1.08 13.21 -10.50
N ASN A 128 -2.10 13.18 -11.37
CA ASN A 128 -3.52 13.49 -11.08
C ASN A 128 -3.73 14.35 -9.81
N LEU A 129 -3.67 15.68 -9.96
CA LEU A 129 -3.56 16.61 -8.84
C LEU A 129 -4.79 16.64 -7.91
N ASP A 130 -5.90 16.04 -8.33
CA ASP A 130 -7.12 15.81 -7.55
C ASP A 130 -7.11 14.49 -6.76
N ASN A 131 -5.97 13.77 -6.71
CA ASN A 131 -5.83 12.58 -5.89
C ASN A 131 -5.88 12.95 -4.38
N PRO A 132 -6.78 12.33 -3.58
CA PRO A 132 -6.88 12.58 -2.14
C PRO A 132 -5.58 12.39 -1.35
N MET A 133 -4.65 11.58 -1.85
CA MET A 133 -3.34 11.34 -1.23
C MET A 133 -2.43 12.59 -1.24
N LEU A 134 -2.78 13.61 -2.03
CA LEU A 134 -2.12 14.93 -2.02
C LEU A 134 -2.72 15.91 -0.99
N THR A 135 -3.67 15.47 -0.18
CA THR A 135 -4.29 16.32 0.85
C THR A 135 -3.28 16.62 1.97
N PRO A 136 -3.05 17.89 2.34
CA PRO A 136 -2.25 18.23 3.49
C PRO A 136 -2.89 17.73 4.79
N THR A 137 -2.08 17.21 5.70
CA THR A 137 -2.51 16.72 7.01
C THR A 137 -2.19 17.75 8.11
N ASP A 138 -2.59 17.46 9.35
CA ASP A 138 -2.20 18.24 10.52
C ASP A 138 -0.78 17.92 11.02
N VAL A 139 -0.15 16.87 10.48
CA VAL A 139 1.19 16.43 10.85
C VAL A 139 2.25 17.35 10.24
N LYS A 140 3.21 17.75 11.08
CA LYS A 140 4.41 18.49 10.68
C LYS A 140 5.67 17.84 11.23
N THR A 141 6.70 17.74 10.41
CA THR A 141 8.05 17.35 10.84
C THR A 141 9.10 18.23 10.20
N LYS A 142 10.08 18.69 10.98
CA LYS A 142 11.17 19.60 10.54
C LYS A 142 10.69 20.82 9.72
N GLY A 143 9.51 21.36 10.05
CA GLY A 143 8.93 22.51 9.34
C GLY A 143 8.20 22.17 8.04
N HIS A 144 8.11 20.90 7.65
CA HIS A 144 7.33 20.43 6.51
C HIS A 144 5.99 19.89 6.97
N GLN A 145 4.90 20.34 6.32
CA GLN A 145 3.58 19.74 6.46
C GLN A 145 3.51 18.48 5.60
N LEU A 146 3.13 17.36 6.19
CA LEU A 146 3.04 16.09 5.46
C LEU A 146 1.74 16.03 4.66
N LEU A 147 1.83 15.53 3.43
CA LEU A 147 0.66 15.09 2.68
C LEU A 147 0.20 13.72 3.17
N ALA A 148 -1.04 13.36 2.90
CA ALA A 148 -1.57 12.04 3.24
C ALA A 148 -0.70 10.90 2.70
N ASN A 149 -0.13 11.05 1.49
CA ASN A 149 0.81 10.08 0.93
C ASN A 149 2.14 9.98 1.71
N ASP A 150 2.63 11.07 2.28
CA ASP A 150 3.85 11.05 3.12
C ASP A 150 3.58 10.27 4.41
N ILE A 151 2.45 10.54 5.07
CA ILE A 151 2.00 9.77 6.23
C ILE A 151 1.85 8.30 5.87
N PHE A 152 1.19 8.03 4.75
CA PHE A 152 0.92 6.67 4.31
C PHE A 152 2.21 5.86 4.12
N ARG A 153 3.21 6.42 3.43
CA ARG A 153 4.53 5.79 3.26
C ARG A 153 5.17 5.44 4.61
N VAL A 154 5.13 6.35 5.57
CA VAL A 154 5.67 6.12 6.92
C VAL A 154 4.99 4.93 7.59
N VAL A 155 3.66 4.94 7.69
CA VAL A 155 2.94 3.89 8.43
C VAL A 155 2.95 2.55 7.68
N HIS A 156 2.99 2.57 6.34
CA HIS A 156 3.10 1.35 5.55
C HIS A 156 4.47 0.68 5.68
N ASP A 157 5.56 1.45 5.59
CA ASP A 157 6.90 0.91 5.80
C ASP A 157 7.08 0.43 7.24
N LEU A 158 6.48 1.11 8.22
CA LEU A 158 6.56 0.70 9.62
C LEU A 158 5.74 -0.57 9.90
N PHE A 159 4.44 -0.55 9.63
CA PHE A 159 3.50 -1.60 10.03
C PHE A 159 3.34 -2.72 9.01
N GLY A 160 3.52 -2.43 7.72
CA GLY A 160 3.53 -3.41 6.64
C GLY A 160 4.89 -4.10 6.51
N HIS A 161 5.97 -3.33 6.36
CA HIS A 161 7.30 -3.89 6.13
C HIS A 161 8.05 -4.23 7.43
N ALA A 162 8.34 -3.24 8.27
CA ALA A 162 9.28 -3.40 9.39
C ALA A 162 8.75 -4.25 10.56
N LYS A 163 7.43 -4.32 10.74
CA LYS A 163 6.77 -5.17 11.75
C LYS A 163 7.21 -6.63 11.66
N GLU A 164 7.12 -7.19 10.45
CA GLU A 164 7.39 -8.61 10.17
C GLU A 164 8.68 -8.85 9.37
N GLY A 165 9.37 -7.79 8.95
CA GLY A 165 10.61 -7.90 8.19
C GLY A 165 10.40 -8.22 6.71
N TYR A 166 9.29 -7.76 6.11
CA TYR A 166 9.01 -7.95 4.69
C TYR A 166 9.79 -6.99 3.81
N ALA A 167 10.51 -7.53 2.82
CA ALA A 167 11.36 -6.74 1.94
C ALA A 167 10.57 -5.94 0.89
N PHE A 168 11.19 -4.93 0.27
CA PHE A 168 10.62 -4.19 -0.88
C PHE A 168 10.66 -4.99 -2.20
N SER A 169 10.57 -6.32 -2.10
CA SER A 169 10.47 -7.23 -3.24
C SER A 169 9.00 -7.47 -3.56
N PRO A 170 8.62 -7.92 -4.77
CA PRO A 170 7.21 -8.17 -5.10
C PRO A 170 6.48 -9.08 -4.10
N CYS A 171 7.16 -10.10 -3.57
CA CYS A 171 6.60 -10.96 -2.53
C CYS A 171 6.47 -10.23 -1.19
N GLY A 172 7.42 -9.36 -0.83
CA GLY A 172 7.34 -8.63 0.42
C GLY A 172 6.34 -7.47 0.38
N GLU A 173 6.15 -6.80 -0.75
CA GLU A 173 5.06 -5.83 -0.98
C GLU A 173 3.68 -6.48 -0.77
N GLU A 174 3.47 -7.67 -1.35
CA GLU A 174 2.22 -8.42 -1.20
C GLU A 174 1.93 -8.75 0.28
N ASN A 175 2.95 -9.18 1.02
CA ASN A 175 2.82 -9.50 2.43
C ASN A 175 2.73 -8.27 3.33
N ALA A 176 3.41 -7.18 2.98
CA ALA A 176 3.32 -5.90 3.68
C ALA A 176 1.93 -5.27 3.53
N TRP A 177 1.34 -5.33 2.33
CA TRP A 177 -0.06 -4.94 2.12
C TRP A 177 -0.99 -5.77 3.00
N LEU A 178 -0.85 -7.10 2.97
CA LEU A 178 -1.74 -7.99 3.73
C LEU A 178 -1.64 -7.79 5.24
N GLU A 179 -0.44 -7.58 5.76
CA GLU A 179 -0.23 -7.25 7.17
C GLU A 179 -0.81 -5.90 7.56
N HIS A 180 -0.64 -4.90 6.69
CA HIS A 180 -1.12 -3.55 6.96
C HIS A 180 -2.65 -3.50 6.87
N LEU A 181 -3.25 -4.23 5.94
CA LEU A 181 -4.71 -4.36 5.73
C LEU A 181 -5.47 -4.73 7.01
N GLN A 182 -4.86 -5.53 7.89
CA GLN A 182 -5.46 -5.94 9.17
C GLN A 182 -5.58 -4.80 10.18
N MET A 183 -4.89 -3.69 9.95
CA MET A 183 -4.97 -2.49 10.80
C MET A 183 -6.00 -1.47 10.30
N PHE A 184 -6.76 -1.80 9.26
CA PHE A 184 -7.76 -0.90 8.69
C PHE A 184 -9.18 -1.41 8.87
N THR A 185 -10.11 -0.47 9.04
CA THR A 185 -11.53 -0.78 8.95
C THR A 185 -11.88 -1.24 7.54
N PRO A 186 -12.90 -2.10 7.37
CA PRO A 186 -13.33 -2.54 6.04
C PRO A 186 -13.59 -1.41 5.05
N LEU A 187 -14.05 -0.23 5.50
CA LEU A 187 -14.28 0.93 4.63
C LEU A 187 -12.99 1.49 3.99
N ALA A 188 -11.85 1.44 4.69
CA ALA A 188 -10.57 1.94 4.20
C ALA A 188 -9.78 0.94 3.34
N ARG A 189 -10.08 -0.37 3.46
CA ARG A 189 -9.34 -1.46 2.78
C ARG A 189 -9.28 -1.31 1.25
N PRO A 190 -10.36 -0.92 0.54
CA PRO A 190 -10.29 -0.74 -0.92
C PRO A 190 -9.28 0.33 -1.35
N ALA A 191 -9.27 1.50 -0.69
CA ALA A 191 -8.31 2.56 -0.98
C ALA A 191 -6.87 2.13 -0.69
N LEU A 192 -6.60 1.51 0.48
CA LEU A 192 -5.28 0.94 0.78
C LEU A 192 -4.84 -0.02 -0.34
N THR A 193 -5.72 -0.91 -0.77
CA THR A 193 -5.43 -1.94 -1.78
C THR A 193 -5.09 -1.32 -3.14
N THR A 194 -5.79 -0.27 -3.55
CA THR A 194 -5.44 0.51 -4.74
C THR A 194 -4.05 1.13 -4.62
N GLU A 195 -3.78 1.82 -3.51
CA GLU A 195 -2.53 2.58 -3.31
C GLU A 195 -1.30 1.69 -3.09
N THR A 196 -1.48 0.40 -2.76
CA THR A 196 -0.39 -0.57 -2.54
C THR A 196 -0.39 -1.69 -3.56
N ARG A 197 -1.23 -2.71 -3.34
CA ARG A 197 -1.30 -3.95 -4.10
C ARG A 197 -1.51 -3.68 -5.58
N GLY A 198 -2.38 -2.73 -5.93
CA GLY A 198 -2.61 -2.30 -7.31
C GLY A 198 -1.35 -1.74 -7.98
N GLN A 199 -0.79 -0.67 -7.43
CA GLN A 199 0.40 -0.01 -7.98
C GLN A 199 1.62 -0.94 -8.01
N SER A 200 1.86 -1.68 -6.93
CA SER A 200 2.98 -2.61 -6.82
C SER A 200 2.89 -3.74 -7.85
N ASN A 201 1.69 -4.31 -8.05
CA ASN A 201 1.51 -5.33 -9.07
C ASN A 201 1.60 -4.75 -10.49
N TRP A 202 1.08 -3.55 -10.74
CA TRP A 202 1.29 -2.87 -12.02
C TRP A 202 2.78 -2.66 -12.32
N PHE A 203 3.54 -2.16 -11.35
CA PHE A 203 4.98 -1.87 -11.51
C PHE A 203 5.83 -3.14 -11.71
N ASN A 204 5.41 -4.26 -11.11
CA ASN A 204 6.19 -5.50 -11.14
C ASN A 204 5.74 -6.51 -12.19
N PHE A 205 4.47 -6.45 -12.59
CA PHE A 205 3.83 -7.45 -13.44
C PHE A 205 3.00 -6.86 -14.55
N GLY A 206 2.90 -5.54 -14.73
CA GLY A 206 2.07 -4.91 -15.77
C GLY A 206 2.38 -5.40 -17.19
N SER A 207 1.44 -5.21 -18.11
CA SER A 207 1.54 -5.62 -19.52
C SER A 207 2.80 -5.09 -20.22
N HIS A 208 3.30 -3.92 -19.81
CA HIS A 208 4.54 -3.31 -20.28
C HIS A 208 5.82 -4.11 -19.96
N LEU A 209 5.73 -5.14 -19.11
CA LEU A 209 6.83 -6.06 -18.76
C LEU A 209 6.64 -7.46 -19.34
N ARG A 210 5.62 -7.66 -20.19
CA ARG A 210 5.24 -8.98 -20.72
C ARG A 210 5.47 -9.08 -22.23
N HIS A 211 5.75 -10.30 -22.67
CA HIS A 211 5.62 -10.70 -24.07
C HIS A 211 4.14 -10.69 -24.49
N LYS A 212 3.86 -10.69 -25.80
CA LYS A 212 2.48 -10.74 -26.34
C LYS A 212 1.66 -11.94 -25.86
N ASN A 213 2.33 -13.04 -25.47
CA ASN A 213 1.69 -14.23 -24.92
C ASN A 213 1.45 -14.17 -23.39
N GLY A 214 1.67 -13.01 -22.76
CA GLY A 214 1.43 -12.80 -21.32
C GLY A 214 2.55 -13.28 -20.38
N THR A 215 3.64 -13.85 -20.90
CA THR A 215 4.80 -14.25 -20.06
C THR A 215 5.68 -13.04 -19.73
N LEU A 216 6.26 -12.99 -18.52
CA LEU A 216 7.17 -11.90 -18.14
C LEU A 216 8.46 -11.97 -18.96
N ILE A 217 8.93 -10.80 -19.38
CA ILE A 217 10.25 -10.64 -20.02
C ILE A 217 11.31 -10.78 -18.92
N LYS A 218 12.28 -11.67 -19.12
CA LYS A 218 13.31 -12.01 -18.12
C LYS A 218 14.61 -11.25 -18.34
N LYS A 219 15.40 -11.14 -17.27
CA LYS A 219 16.73 -10.50 -17.34
C LYS A 219 17.60 -11.19 -18.39
N GLY A 220 18.10 -10.41 -19.34
CA GLY A 220 18.89 -10.90 -20.48
C GLY A 220 18.09 -11.07 -21.77
N GLU A 221 16.76 -11.01 -21.72
CA GLU A 221 15.91 -10.99 -22.92
C GLU A 221 15.79 -9.57 -23.50
N ILE A 222 15.59 -9.49 -24.82
CA ILE A 222 15.32 -8.21 -25.51
C ILE A 222 14.04 -7.60 -24.94
N GLY A 223 14.10 -6.31 -24.59
CA GLY A 223 12.96 -5.60 -24.00
C GLY A 223 12.87 -5.70 -22.47
N TRP A 224 13.79 -6.41 -21.81
CA TRP A 224 13.82 -6.43 -20.34
C TRP A 224 14.15 -5.05 -19.76
N VAL A 225 13.29 -4.57 -18.86
CA VAL A 225 13.46 -3.28 -18.18
C VAL A 225 13.83 -3.51 -16.71
N PRO A 226 15.02 -3.08 -16.25
CA PRO A 226 15.39 -3.16 -14.84
C PRO A 226 14.48 -2.26 -13.99
N PRO A 227 14.20 -2.61 -12.72
CA PRO A 227 13.30 -1.83 -11.85
C PRO A 227 13.59 -0.33 -11.83
N SER A 228 14.86 0.08 -11.76
CA SER A 228 15.28 1.49 -11.74
C SER A 228 15.00 2.27 -13.03
N LYS A 229 14.56 1.60 -14.10
CA LYS A 229 14.18 2.21 -15.38
C LYS A 229 12.73 1.94 -15.75
N ARG A 230 11.96 1.28 -14.89
CA ARG A 230 10.53 1.05 -15.15
C ARG A 230 9.77 2.36 -14.98
N PRO A 231 8.74 2.60 -15.79
CA PRO A 231 7.86 3.74 -15.58
C PRO A 231 7.09 3.56 -14.26
N TYR A 232 6.64 4.66 -13.68
CA TYR A 232 5.63 4.65 -12.63
C TYR A 232 4.23 4.70 -13.23
N SER A 233 3.26 4.15 -12.50
CA SER A 233 1.86 4.21 -12.88
C SER A 233 1.31 5.63 -12.77
N LYS A 234 0.29 5.92 -13.59
CA LYS A 234 -0.63 7.01 -13.31
C LYS A 234 -1.18 6.86 -11.89
N GLN A 235 -1.17 7.95 -11.12
CA GLN A 235 -1.65 8.00 -9.74
C GLN A 235 -3.18 8.05 -9.74
N LYS A 236 -3.83 6.92 -10.02
CA LYS A 236 -5.29 6.83 -10.19
C LYS A 236 -6.01 6.71 -8.86
N THR A 237 -7.12 7.42 -8.72
CA THR A 237 -8.02 7.36 -7.57
C THR A 237 -9.24 6.55 -7.96
N GLY A 238 -9.28 5.29 -7.56
CA GLY A 238 -10.36 4.36 -7.88
C GLY A 238 -10.33 3.18 -6.90
N LEU A 239 -11.31 2.29 -7.01
CA LEU A 239 -11.34 1.07 -6.21
C LEU A 239 -11.22 -0.13 -7.14
N LEU A 240 -10.29 -1.03 -6.82
CA LEU A 240 -10.21 -2.34 -7.45
C LEU A 240 -11.44 -3.19 -7.08
N PRO A 241 -11.75 -4.25 -7.85
CA PRO A 241 -12.83 -5.18 -7.53
C PRO A 241 -12.74 -5.73 -6.10
N ALA A 242 -13.89 -6.05 -5.52
CA ALA A 242 -14.00 -6.47 -4.12
C ALA A 242 -13.16 -7.72 -3.81
N GLU A 243 -12.98 -8.61 -4.79
CA GLU A 243 -12.16 -9.83 -4.69
C GLU A 243 -10.68 -9.52 -4.42
N VAL A 244 -10.19 -8.33 -4.80
CA VAL A 244 -8.81 -7.91 -4.55
C VAL A 244 -8.61 -7.41 -3.13
N SER A 245 -9.64 -6.84 -2.51
CA SER A 245 -9.59 -6.17 -1.19
C SER A 245 -10.36 -6.88 -0.07
N GLY A 246 -11.16 -7.89 -0.42
CA GLY A 246 -12.06 -8.61 0.48
C GLY A 246 -13.31 -7.84 0.89
N VAL A 247 -13.56 -6.67 0.29
CA VAL A 247 -14.64 -5.77 0.71
C VAL A 247 -15.37 -5.18 -0.49
N GLN A 248 -16.69 -5.35 -0.49
CA GLN A 248 -17.60 -4.64 -1.38
C GLN A 248 -18.17 -3.42 -0.67
N LEU A 249 -18.05 -2.26 -1.31
CA LEU A 249 -18.70 -1.02 -0.87
C LEU A 249 -19.88 -0.71 -1.77
N CYS A 250 -21.02 -0.38 -1.17
CA CYS A 250 -22.24 -0.01 -1.90
C CYS A 250 -22.77 1.32 -1.37
N ALA A 251 -23.20 2.20 -2.28
CA ALA A 251 -23.99 3.36 -1.90
C ALA A 251 -25.40 2.90 -1.52
N ASP A 252 -25.91 3.35 -0.37
CA ASP A 252 -27.32 3.20 -0.06
C ASP A 252 -28.12 4.16 -0.95
N SER A 253 -29.09 3.64 -1.71
CA SER A 253 -29.94 4.46 -2.58
C SER A 253 -30.80 5.47 -1.81
N ASN A 254 -30.98 5.27 -0.50
CA ASN A 254 -31.87 6.06 0.35
C ASN A 254 -31.15 6.84 1.47
N SER A 255 -29.83 6.71 1.61
CA SER A 255 -29.05 7.46 2.61
C SER A 255 -27.69 7.86 2.08
N SER A 256 -27.07 8.89 2.69
CA SER A 256 -25.68 9.27 2.41
C SER A 256 -24.66 8.31 3.05
N GLN A 257 -25.11 7.15 3.58
CA GLN A 257 -24.24 6.17 4.21
C GLN A 257 -23.74 5.14 3.19
N ILE A 258 -22.47 4.74 3.35
CA ILE A 258 -21.87 3.66 2.56
C ILE A 258 -22.04 2.36 3.33
N GLN A 259 -22.65 1.37 2.68
CA GLN A 259 -22.74 0.01 3.20
C GLN A 259 -21.43 -0.73 2.91
N VAL A 260 -20.99 -1.50 3.91
CA VAL A 260 -19.72 -2.22 3.86
C VAL A 260 -19.99 -3.71 4.04
N HIS A 261 -19.67 -4.48 3.01
CA HIS A 261 -19.88 -5.93 2.96
C HIS A 261 -18.53 -6.62 2.83
N GLN A 262 -18.11 -7.34 3.87
CA GLN A 262 -16.91 -8.18 3.80
C GLN A 262 -17.25 -9.50 3.11
N ILE A 263 -16.39 -9.95 2.20
CA ILE A 263 -16.56 -11.24 1.52
C ILE A 263 -16.27 -12.36 2.51
N GLU A 264 -17.22 -13.28 2.69
CA GLU A 264 -17.05 -14.48 3.51
C GLU A 264 -15.99 -15.41 2.90
N ASP A 265 -15.16 -16.02 3.76
CA ASP A 265 -14.08 -16.92 3.35
C ASP A 265 -13.10 -16.32 2.31
N TRP A 266 -12.95 -14.99 2.32
CA TRP A 266 -12.06 -14.30 1.39
C TRP A 266 -10.59 -14.72 1.59
N ASP A 267 -9.97 -15.13 0.48
CA ASP A 267 -8.55 -15.48 0.40
C ASP A 267 -7.84 -14.52 -0.56
N ALA A 268 -6.94 -13.70 -0.02
CA ALA A 268 -6.14 -12.78 -0.81
C ALA A 268 -5.27 -13.50 -1.86
N ALA A 269 -4.88 -14.77 -1.65
CA ALA A 269 -4.11 -15.55 -2.62
C ALA A 269 -4.95 -16.08 -3.78
N CYS A 270 -6.28 -16.12 -3.65
CA CYS A 270 -7.17 -16.78 -4.57
C CYS A 270 -8.16 -15.79 -5.18
N ILE A 271 -7.70 -15.02 -6.17
CA ILE A 271 -8.59 -14.22 -7.01
C ILE A 271 -9.06 -15.12 -8.16
N SER A 272 -10.37 -15.41 -8.22
CA SER A 272 -10.93 -16.20 -9.31
C SER A 272 -10.65 -15.53 -10.65
N LEU A 273 -9.96 -16.24 -11.54
CA LEU A 273 -9.67 -15.80 -12.91
C LEU A 273 -10.94 -15.63 -13.78
N GLU A 274 -12.12 -15.96 -13.24
CA GLU A 274 -13.43 -15.73 -13.87
C GLU A 274 -13.87 -14.25 -13.87
N LEU A 275 -13.07 -13.33 -13.30
CA LEU A 275 -13.11 -11.91 -13.62
C LEU A 275 -12.60 -11.68 -15.08
N GLU A 276 -13.18 -12.38 -16.05
CA GLU A 276 -13.04 -12.05 -17.46
C GLU A 276 -13.74 -10.71 -17.67
N LEU A 277 -12.95 -9.62 -17.59
CA LEU A 277 -13.23 -8.26 -18.09
C LEU A 277 -14.62 -8.09 -18.70
N HIS A 278 -15.64 -7.96 -17.86
CA HIS A 278 -16.93 -7.35 -18.21
C HIS A 278 -16.91 -5.90 -17.71
N LEU A 279 -15.84 -5.18 -18.08
CA LEU A 279 -15.73 -3.72 -17.99
C LEU A 279 -15.92 -3.13 -19.38
#